data_AF-A0AA39MBJ3-F1
#
_entry.id   AF-A0AA39MBJ3-F1
#
_cell.length_a   1.000
_cell.length_b   1.000
_cell.length_c   1.000
_cell.angle_alpha   90.00
_cell.angle_beta   90.00
_cell.angle_gamma   90.00
#
_symmetry.space_group_name_H-M   'P 1'
#
loop_
_entity.id
_entity.type
_entity.pdbx_description
1 polymer ?
#
loop_
_entity_poly.entity_id
_entity_poly.type
_entity_poly.pdbx_seq_one_letter_code
_entity_poly.pdbx_strand_id
1 'polypeptide(L)'
;MLPFNPMTHLDRNASIPKWWEEYTAHPYDGGQQCCSNYMVSFHYINRGLMYAIDYLIYGVKLFGSHHEHLEKYGMKNSPLFTNAKAFSRSYSGSGNRRNKTTQLL
;
A
#
# COMPACT_ATOMS: atom_id res chain seq x y z
N MET A 1 -0.63 -12.23 -13.75
CA MET A 1 -1.89 -12.16 -12.97
C MET A 1 -1.76 -13.07 -11.78
N LEU A 2 -2.27 -12.66 -10.62
CA LEU A 2 -2.18 -13.45 -9.39
C LEU A 2 -3.41 -14.34 -9.23
N PRO A 3 -3.24 -15.63 -8.89
CA PRO A 3 -4.33 -16.62 -8.87
C PRO A 3 -5.21 -16.54 -7.62
N PHE A 4 -4.86 -15.72 -6.62
CA PHE A 4 -5.61 -15.60 -5.38
C PHE A 4 -6.01 -14.16 -5.11
N ASN A 5 -6.81 -13.98 -4.05
CA ASN A 5 -7.18 -12.66 -3.58
C ASN A 5 -5.92 -11.92 -3.05
N PRO A 6 -5.97 -10.58 -2.88
CA PRO A 6 -4.81 -9.78 -2.52
C PRO A 6 -4.31 -10.11 -1.12
N MET A 7 -5.21 -10.52 -0.22
CA MET A 7 -4.85 -10.85 1.17
C MET A 7 -3.97 -12.10 1.23
N THR A 8 -4.28 -13.13 0.44
CA THR A 8 -3.44 -14.33 0.33
C THR A 8 -2.04 -14.00 -0.16
N HIS A 9 -1.89 -12.93 -0.94
CA HIS A 9 -0.59 -12.52 -1.44
C HIS A 9 0.21 -11.62 -0.47
N LEU A 10 -0.49 -10.74 0.24
CA LEU A 10 0.11 -9.76 1.15
C LEU A 10 0.34 -10.29 2.57
N ASP A 11 -0.37 -11.33 2.99
CA ASP A 11 -0.17 -11.97 4.29
C ASP A 11 0.96 -13.00 4.19
N ARG A 12 2.02 -12.80 4.98
CA ARG A 12 3.16 -13.74 5.07
C ARG A 12 2.77 -15.09 5.66
N ASN A 13 1.66 -15.14 6.41
CA ASN A 13 1.16 -16.36 7.02
C ASN A 13 0.07 -17.04 6.17
N ALA A 14 -0.28 -16.48 5.02
CA ALA A 14 -1.23 -17.12 4.13
C ALA A 14 -0.67 -18.45 3.60
N SER A 15 -1.45 -19.51 3.74
CA SER A 15 -1.11 -20.79 3.15
C SER A 15 -1.44 -20.76 1.66
N ILE A 16 -0.41 -20.92 0.83
CA ILE A 16 -0.56 -21.15 -0.60
C ILE A 16 -0.61 -22.66 -0.84
N PRO A 17 -1.50 -23.14 -1.73
CA PRO A 17 -1.55 -24.57 -2.05
C PRO A 17 -0.23 -25.05 -2.64
N LYS A 18 0.28 -26.20 -2.17
CA LYS A 18 1.55 -26.78 -2.63
C LYS A 18 1.61 -26.96 -4.15
N TRP A 19 0.50 -27.35 -4.77
CA TRP A 19 0.43 -27.49 -6.23
C TRP A 19 0.77 -26.17 -6.93
N TRP A 20 0.35 -25.02 -6.39
CA TRP A 20 0.65 -23.74 -7.00
C TRP A 20 2.15 -23.49 -7.03
N GLU A 21 2.84 -23.70 -5.92
CA GLU A 21 4.30 -23.57 -5.81
C GLU A 21 5.02 -24.46 -6.83
N GLU A 22 4.55 -25.71 -7.00
CA GLU A 22 5.11 -26.67 -7.96
C GLU A 22 4.94 -26.25 -9.43
N TYR A 23 3.89 -25.48 -9.76
CA TYR A 23 3.62 -24.99 -11.11
C TYR A 23 4.04 -23.52 -11.33
N THR A 24 4.66 -22.86 -10.34
CA THR A 24 5.12 -21.48 -10.50
C THR A 24 6.57 -21.46 -11.03
N ALA A 25 6.82 -20.75 -12.12
CA ALA A 25 8.16 -20.65 -12.71
C ALA A 25 9.16 -19.85 -11.83
N HIS A 26 8.66 -19.06 -10.88
CA HIS A 26 9.46 -18.21 -10.00
C HIS A 26 9.15 -18.53 -8.53
N PRO A 27 10.17 -18.52 -7.65
CA PRO A 27 9.96 -18.68 -6.23
C PRO A 27 9.05 -17.57 -5.71
N TYR A 28 8.11 -17.96 -4.86
CA TYR A 28 7.11 -17.06 -4.32
C TYR A 28 7.50 -16.63 -2.91
N ASP A 29 7.85 -15.35 -2.75
CA ASP A 29 8.13 -14.75 -1.44
C ASP A 29 6.91 -13.98 -0.94
N GLY A 30 6.07 -14.61 -0.11
CA GLY A 30 4.86 -13.99 0.42
C GLY A 30 5.07 -12.61 1.10
N GLY A 31 4.02 -11.79 1.10
CA GLY A 31 4.05 -10.45 1.67
C GLY A 31 4.24 -9.35 0.64
N GLN A 32 4.60 -8.15 1.08
CA GLN A 32 4.67 -6.97 0.19
C GLN A 32 5.70 -7.07 -0.95
N GLN A 33 6.65 -8.01 -0.86
CA GLN A 33 7.69 -8.21 -1.86
C GLN A 33 7.33 -9.31 -2.88
N CYS A 34 6.19 -10.01 -2.70
CA CYS A 34 5.81 -11.15 -3.54
C CYS A 34 5.50 -10.80 -4.99
N CYS A 35 5.10 -9.56 -5.20
CA CYS A 35 4.18 -9.24 -6.27
C CYS A 35 4.57 -7.92 -6.93
N SER A 36 4.32 -7.83 -8.23
CA SER A 36 4.61 -6.62 -9.00
C SER A 36 3.84 -5.41 -8.45
N ASN A 37 4.52 -4.27 -8.37
CA ASN A 37 3.90 -2.97 -8.08
C ASN A 37 2.91 -2.51 -9.18
N TYR A 38 2.89 -3.21 -10.32
CA TYR A 38 2.00 -2.96 -11.46
C TYR A 38 0.99 -4.09 -11.68
N MET A 39 0.63 -4.83 -10.63
CA MET A 39 -0.39 -5.87 -10.77
C MET A 39 -1.75 -5.27 -11.16
N VAL A 40 -2.31 -5.77 -12.25
CA VAL A 40 -3.56 -5.28 -12.85
C VAL A 40 -4.80 -6.11 -12.48
N SER A 41 -4.64 -7.28 -11.85
CA SER A 41 -5.77 -8.12 -11.47
C SER A 41 -5.44 -9.17 -10.40
N PHE A 42 -6.51 -9.61 -9.73
CA PHE A 42 -6.54 -10.67 -8.74
C PHE A 42 -7.72 -11.62 -9.03
N HIS A 43 -7.59 -12.89 -8.67
CA HIS A 43 -8.70 -13.86 -8.75
C HIS A 43 -9.43 -13.96 -7.41
N TYR A 44 -10.65 -14.50 -7.44
CA TYR A 44 -11.49 -14.73 -6.25
C TYR A 44 -11.83 -13.45 -5.44
N ILE A 45 -11.99 -12.34 -6.15
CA ILE A 45 -12.46 -11.07 -5.58
C ILE A 45 -13.98 -11.05 -5.50
N ASN A 46 -14.53 -10.79 -4.31
CA ASN A 46 -15.97 -10.57 -4.17
C ASN A 46 -16.38 -9.16 -4.65
N ARG A 47 -17.67 -8.97 -4.96
CA ARG A 47 -18.20 -7.69 -5.48
C ARG A 47 -17.84 -6.48 -4.60
N GLY A 48 -17.93 -6.60 -3.28
CA GLY A 48 -17.63 -5.50 -2.36
C GLY A 48 -16.15 -5.09 -2.39
N LEU A 49 -15.25 -6.08 -2.37
CA LEU A 49 -13.81 -5.84 -2.41
C LEU A 49 -13.38 -5.26 -3.76
N MET A 50 -14.00 -5.68 -4.87
CA MET A 50 -13.74 -5.11 -6.20
C MET A 50 -14.01 -3.59 -6.20
N TYR A 51 -15.18 -3.16 -5.73
CA TYR A 51 -15.52 -1.73 -5.65
C TYR A 51 -14.66 -0.97 -4.65
N ALA A 52 -14.30 -1.58 -3.53
CA ALA A 52 -13.41 -0.95 -2.56
C ALA A 52 -12.02 -0.67 -3.18
N ILE A 53 -11.44 -1.65 -3.86
CA ILE A 53 -10.13 -1.48 -4.52
C ILE A 53 -10.20 -0.44 -5.63
N ASP A 54 -11.23 -0.47 -6.48
CA ASP A 54 -11.45 0.51 -7.54
C ASP A 54 -11.55 1.93 -6.98
N TYR A 55 -12.35 2.11 -5.92
CA TYR A 55 -12.49 3.39 -5.23
C TYR A 55 -11.17 3.84 -4.58
N LEU A 56 -10.41 2.93 -3.96
CA LEU A 56 -9.14 3.28 -3.33
C LEU A 56 -8.06 3.67 -4.34
N ILE A 57 -8.02 3.04 -5.52
CA ILE A 57 -7.02 3.33 -6.56
C ILE A 57 -7.39 4.57 -7.37
N TYR A 58 -8.65 4.70 -7.79
CA TYR A 58 -9.08 5.73 -8.74
C TYR A 58 -9.95 6.82 -8.10
N GLY A 59 -10.68 6.50 -7.03
CA GLY A 59 -11.60 7.42 -6.37
C GLY A 59 -10.96 8.26 -5.25
N VAL A 60 -10.01 7.68 -4.49
CA VAL A 60 -9.38 8.36 -3.36
C VAL A 60 -8.31 9.33 -3.85
N LYS A 61 -8.55 10.62 -3.58
CA LYS A 61 -7.55 11.67 -3.76
C LYS A 61 -6.81 11.88 -2.45
N LEU A 62 -5.56 11.43 -2.40
CA LEU A 62 -4.71 11.67 -1.24
C LEU A 62 -4.44 13.17 -1.07
N PHE A 63 -4.68 13.68 0.13
CA PHE A 63 -4.34 15.06 0.46
C PHE A 63 -2.85 15.33 0.20
N GLY A 64 -2.55 16.35 -0.60
CA GLY A 64 -1.17 16.73 -0.97
C GLY A 64 -0.55 15.98 -2.16
N SER A 65 -1.21 14.96 -2.74
CA SER A 65 -0.73 14.29 -3.96
C SER A 65 -0.91 15.15 -5.23
N HIS A 66 -2.00 15.92 -5.30
CA HIS A 66 -2.23 16.93 -6.34
C HIS A 66 -1.56 18.27 -5.96
N HIS A 67 -0.25 18.22 -5.74
CA HIS A 67 0.55 19.40 -5.40
C HIS A 67 0.35 20.50 -6.45
N GLU A 68 0.21 20.15 -7.72
CA GLU A 68 0.01 21.06 -8.85
C GLU A 68 -1.28 21.91 -8.74
N HIS A 69 -2.41 21.31 -8.34
CA HIS A 69 -3.66 22.06 -8.13
C HIS A 69 -3.52 23.01 -6.94
N LEU A 70 -2.83 22.60 -5.88
CA LEU A 70 -2.68 23.40 -4.66
C LEU A 70 -1.65 24.52 -4.81
N GLU A 71 -0.61 24.28 -5.62
CA GLU A 71 0.33 25.30 -6.08
C GLU A 71 -0.37 26.37 -6.92
N LYS A 72 -1.27 25.97 -7.82
CA LYS A 72 -2.06 26.89 -8.64
C LYS A 72 -2.88 27.90 -7.83
N TYR A 73 -3.33 27.54 -6.62
CA TYR A 73 -4.05 28.43 -5.69
C TYR A 73 -3.15 29.05 -4.60
N GLY A 74 -1.82 28.98 -4.73
CA GLY A 74 -0.89 29.64 -3.81
C GLY A 74 -0.79 28.99 -2.42
N MET A 75 -1.30 27.77 -2.23
CA MET A 75 -1.33 27.11 -0.91
C MET A 75 -0.07 26.33 -0.56
N LYS A 76 0.96 26.32 -1.42
CA LYS A 76 2.23 25.58 -1.24
C LYS A 76 2.91 25.86 0.11
N ASN A 77 2.79 27.10 0.61
CA ASN A 77 3.41 27.57 1.84
C ASN A 77 2.42 27.69 3.01
N SER A 78 1.22 27.13 2.87
CA SER A 78 0.26 27.21 3.97
C SER A 78 0.74 26.38 5.18
N PRO A 79 0.42 26.82 6.41
CA PRO A 79 0.74 26.06 7.62
C PRO A 79 0.13 24.66 7.57
N LEU A 80 -1.04 24.52 6.95
CA LEU A 80 -1.74 23.23 6.80
C LEU A 80 -0.91 22.23 5.99
N PHE A 81 -0.36 22.64 4.84
CA PHE A 81 0.47 21.75 4.02
C PHE A 81 1.83 21.46 4.65
N THR A 82 2.42 22.46 5.30
CA THR A 82 3.70 22.30 5.99
C THR A 82 3.57 21.28 7.11
N ASN A 83 2.51 21.38 7.92
CA ASN A 83 2.24 20.47 9.03
C ASN A 83 1.86 19.07 8.54
N ALA A 84 1.02 18.96 7.50
CA ALA A 84 0.64 17.67 6.93
C ALA A 84 1.84 16.93 6.28
N LYS A 85 2.75 17.67 5.62
CA LYS A 85 3.99 17.13 5.06
C LYS A 85 4.97 16.70 6.15
N ALA A 86 5.09 17.47 7.23
CA ALA A 86 5.90 17.10 8.39
C ALA A 86 5.35 15.83 9.08
N PHE A 87 4.03 15.76 9.26
CA PHE A 87 3.35 14.60 9.85
C PHE A 87 3.46 13.33 8.99
N SER A 88 3.23 13.41 7.69
CA SER A 88 3.37 12.25 6.80
C SER A 88 4.82 11.72 6.76
N ARG A 89 5.81 12.61 6.78
CA ARG A 89 7.24 12.24 6.83
C ARG A 89 7.66 11.62 8.17
N SER A 90 7.08 12.06 9.28
CA SER A 90 7.38 11.46 10.59
C SER A 90 6.95 9.98 10.64
N TYR A 91 5.85 9.63 9.98
CA TYR A 91 5.37 8.26 9.88
C TYR A 91 6.20 7.41 8.88
N SER A 92 6.53 7.98 7.71
CA SER A 92 7.26 7.26 6.66
C SER A 92 8.74 6.98 7.02
N GLY A 93 9.29 7.68 8.01
CA GLY A 93 10.66 7.47 8.52
C GLY A 93 10.81 6.41 9.61
N SER A 94 9.72 5.81 10.09
CA SER A 94 9.73 4.82 11.19
C SER A 94 10.04 3.39 10.75
N GLY A 95 10.51 3.21 9.51
CA GLY A 95 10.75 1.92 8.89
C GLY A 95 12.17 1.38 8.97
N ASN A 96 13.11 1.95 9.76
CA ASN A 96 14.37 1.27 10.11
C ASN A 96 15.15 2.01 11.22
N ARG A 97 14.71 1.91 12.48
CA ARG A 97 15.61 2.03 13.63
C ARG A 97 15.23 1.00 14.68
N ARG A 98 15.93 -0.14 14.63
CA ARG A 98 16.20 -0.94 15.82
C ARG A 98 16.71 0.03 16.90
N ASN A 99 15.90 0.24 17.93
CA ASN A 99 16.25 0.28 19.35
C ASN A 99 15.04 0.78 20.15
N LYS A 100 14.38 -0.17 20.81
CA LYS A 100 13.33 0.05 21.80
C LYS A 100 13.92 0.76 23.02
N THR A 101 13.61 2.04 23.15
CA THR A 101 13.31 2.74 24.42
C THR A 101 12.78 4.09 23.99
N THR A 102 11.52 4.43 24.25
CA THR A 102 11.16 5.19 25.45
C THR A 102 9.63 5.16 25.54
N GLN A 103 9.14 4.91 26.75
CA GLN A 103 7.76 5.06 27.18
C GLN A 103 7.19 6.42 26.76
N LEU A 104 5.87 6.51 26.61
CA LEU A 104 5.08 7.66 27.09
C LEU A 104 3.59 7.27 27.08
N LEU A 105 3.06 7.15 28.30
CA LEU A 105 1.67 7.16 28.77
C LEU A 105 0.64 6.28 28.06
#